data_AF-A0A6A6EW55-F1
#
_entry.id   AF-A0A6A6EW55-F1
#
_cell.length_a   1.000
_cell.length_b   1.000
_cell.length_c   1.000
_cell.angle_alpha   90.00
_cell.angle_beta   90.00
_cell.angle_gamma   90.00
#
_symmetry.space_group_name_H-M   'P 1'
#
loop_
_entity.id
_entity.type
_entity.pdbx_description
1 polymer ?
#
loop_
_entity_poly.entity_id
_entity_poly.type
_entity_poly.pdbx_seq_one_letter_code
_entity_poly.pdbx_strand_id
1 'polypeptide(L)' 'MKGLHSGARIFRLRSHGVTIVLDAWLKRPSSIPTYLKIDEVDECDYILISHIHLDY' A
#
# COMPACT_ATOMS: atom_id res chain seq x y z
N MET A 1 3.33 -18.27 -16.78
CA MET A 1 2.48 -17.62 -15.76
C MET A 1 2.15 -16.21 -16.22
N LYS A 2 0.88 -15.87 -16.44
CA LYS A 2 0.48 -14.51 -16.84
C LYS A 2 0.49 -13.62 -15.59
N GLY A 3 1.43 -12.68 -15.53
CA GLY A 3 1.47 -11.66 -14.49
C GLY A 3 0.42 -10.59 -14.77
N LEU A 4 -0.79 -10.76 -14.25
CA LEU A 4 -1.64 -9.62 -13.93
C LEU A 4 -1.31 -9.26 -12.49
N HIS A 5 -0.86 -8.05 -12.18
CA HIS A 5 -1.16 -7.34 -10.92
C HIS A 5 -0.66 -5.90 -10.99
N SER A 6 -1.41 -5.03 -11.67
CA SER A 6 -1.47 -3.59 -11.34
C SER A 6 -2.32 -3.37 -10.07
N GLY A 7 -2.07 -4.18 -9.05
CA GLY A 7 -2.76 -4.09 -7.77
C GLY A 7 -1.90 -3.26 -6.84
N ALA A 8 -2.11 -1.94 -6.83
CA ALA A 8 -1.62 -1.09 -5.77
C ALA A 8 -2.12 -1.67 -4.45
N ARG A 9 -1.21 -2.22 -3.65
CA ARG A 9 -1.51 -2.97 -2.43
C ARG A 9 -0.80 -2.27 -1.29
N ILE A 10 -1.59 -1.89 -0.28
CA ILE A 10 -1.01 -1.38 0.96
C ILE A 10 -0.46 -2.58 1.72
N PHE A 11 0.82 -2.55 2.08
CA PHE A 11 1.41 -3.55 2.98
C PHE A 11 2.03 -2.86 4.18
N ARG A 12 1.89 -3.48 5.35
CA ARG A 12 2.62 -3.09 6.57
C ARG A 12 3.70 -4.13 6.84
N LEU A 13 4.95 -3.68 6.91
CA LEU A 13 6.08 -4.48 7.36
C LEU A 13 6.56 -3.94 8.70
N ARG A 14 6.70 -4.83 9.70
CA ARG A 14 7.30 -4.49 10.99
C ARG A 14 8.54 -5.35 11.20
N SER A 15 9.68 -4.71 11.47
CA SER A 15 10.95 -5.38 11.71
C SER A 15 11.82 -4.53 12.62
N HIS A 16 12.44 -5.15 13.65
CA HIS A 16 13.36 -4.48 14.57
C HIS A 16 12.83 -3.16 15.18
N GLY A 17 11.53 -3.11 15.47
CA GLY A 17 10.89 -1.91 16.03
C GLY A 17 10.55 -0.82 15.00
N VAL A 18 10.87 -1.03 13.72
CA VAL A 18 10.53 -0.10 12.64
C VAL A 18 9.30 -0.62 11.88
N THR A 19 8.37 0.28 11.60
CA THR A 19 7.14 0.04 10.84
C THR A 19 7.18 0.79 9.51
N ILE A 20 7.12 0.05 8.41
CA ILE A 20 7.11 0.58 7.04
C ILE A 20 5.76 0.26 6.40
N VAL A 21 5.16 1.27 5.77
CA VAL A 21 3.96 1.11 4.94
C VAL A 21 4.34 1.26 3.48
N LEU A 22 4.08 0.23 2.68
CA LEU A 22 4.28 0.24 1.23
C LEU A 22 3.01 0.71 0.53
N ASP A 23 3.15 1.66 -0.39
CA ASP A 23 2.10 2.20 -1.27
C ASP A 23 0.84 2.66 -0.52
N ALA A 24 0.91 3.85 0.09
CA ALA A 24 -0.14 4.48 0.89
C ALA A 24 -1.28 5.09 0.03
N TRP A 25 -2.00 4.26 -0.74
CA TRP A 25 -3.10 4.74 -1.58
C TRP A 25 -4.32 5.16 -0.74
N LEU A 26 -4.49 6.47 -0.54
CA LEU A 26 -5.53 7.05 0.34
C LEU A 26 -6.96 6.79 -0.13
N LYS A 27 -7.21 6.86 -1.45
CA LYS A 27 -8.54 6.69 -2.05
C LYS A 27 -8.49 5.66 -3.17
N ARG A 28 -8.53 4.38 -2.79
CA ARG A 28 -8.63 3.26 -3.72
C ARG A 28 -10.09 3.06 -4.18
N PRO A 29 -10.35 2.77 -5.47
CA PRO A 29 -11.66 2.36 -5.95
C PRO A 29 -12.19 1.10 -5.22
N SER A 30 -13.49 1.08 -4.91
CA SER A 30 -14.14 -0.05 -4.22
C SER A 30 -14.18 -1.35 -5.04
N SER A 31 -13.95 -1.27 -6.35
CA SER A 31 -13.90 -2.41 -7.27
C SER A 31 -12.61 -3.25 -7.14
N ILE A 32 -11.60 -2.77 -6.42
CA ILE A 32 -10.31 -3.45 -6.24
C ILE A 32 -10.27 -4.13 -4.86
N PRO A 33 -9.95 -5.43 -4.77
CA PRO A 33 -9.77 -6.10 -3.49
C PRO A 33 -8.76 -5.37 -2.59
N THR A 34 -9.17 -5.11 -1.36
CA THR A 34 -8.34 -4.45 -0.35
C THR A 34 -8.03 -5.43 0.77
N TYR A 35 -6.74 -5.60 1.06
CA TYR A 35 -6.25 -6.46 2.13
C TYR A 35 -5.90 -5.68 3.39
N LEU A 36 -5.48 -4.42 3.23
CA LEU A 36 -5.21 -3.47 4.30
C LEU A 36 -5.68 -2.08 3.84
N LYS A 37 -6.55 -1.43 4.61
CA LYS A 37 -6.95 -0.04 4.41
C LYS A 37 -5.95 0.89 5.08
N ILE A 38 -5.76 2.08 4.54
CA ILE A 38 -4.87 3.07 5.16
C ILE A 38 -5.38 3.50 6.53
N ASP A 39 -6.71 3.55 6.72
CA ASP A 39 -7.34 3.90 8.00
C ASP A 39 -7.08 2.84 9.10
N GLU A 40 -6.60 1.65 8.73
CA GLU A 40 -6.19 0.59 9.65
C GLU A 40 -4.70 0.68 10.03
N VAL A 41 -3.97 1.67 9.48
CA VAL A 41 -2.59 1.99 9.86
C VAL A 41 -2.63 3.08 10.92
N ASP A 42 -2.34 2.68 12.16
CA ASP A 42 -2.26 3.51 13.35
C ASP A 42 -0.88 4.17 13.53
N GLU A 43 0.18 3.45 13.16
CA GLU A 43 1.57 3.91 13.24
C GLU A 43 2.37 3.52 11.99
N CYS A 44 3.25 4.42 11.55
CA CYS A 44 4.32 4.12 10.61
C CYS A 44 5.51 5.06 10.83
N ASP A 45 6.72 4.51 10.77
CA ASP A 45 7.95 5.29 10.79
C ASP A 45 8.32 5.77 9.38
N TYR A 46 8.01 4.95 8.36
CA TYR A 46 8.31 5.24 6.97
C TYR A 46 7.17 4.86 6.03
N ILE A 47 7.00 5.66 4.99
CA ILE A 47 6.19 5.32 3.82
C ILE A 47 7.12 5.06 2.65
N LEU A 48 7.02 3.88 2.05
CA LEU A 48 7.71 3.53 0.82
C LEU A 48 6.71 3.62 -0.33
N ILE A 49 6.96 4.50 -1.29
CA ILE A 49 6.20 4.59 -2.53
C ILE A 49 7.01 3.88 -3.61
N SER A 50 6.51 2.74 -4.10
CA SER A 50 7.22 1.93 -5.09
C SER A 50 7.33 2.64 -6.44
N HIS A 51 6.27 3.35 -6.83
CA HIS A 51 6.18 4.19 -8.02
C HIS A 51 4.96 5.11 -7.90
N ILE A 52 4.91 6.15 -8.73
CA ILE A 52 3.77 7.06 -8.85
C ILE A 52 3.28 7.01 -10.29
N HIS A 53 2.00 6.65 -10.46
CA HIS A 53 1.27 6.88 -11.70
C HIS A 53 0.77 8.32 -11.68
N LEU A 54 1.21 9.14 -12.64
CA LEU A 54 0.83 10.56 -12.77
C LEU A 54 -0.40 10.74 -13.68
N ASP A 55 -0.91 9.64 -14.24
CA ASP A 55 -1.97 9.57 -15.22
C ASP A 55 -3.40 9.49 -14.63
N TYR A 56 -3.54 9.70 -13.31
CA TYR A 56 -4.82 9.81 -12.59
C TYR A 56 -4.77 10.84 -11.47
#